data_AF-A0A6B1IUE4-F1
#
_entry.id   AF-A0A6B1IUE4-F1
#
_cell.length_a   1.000
_cell.length_b   1.000
_cell.length_c   1.000
_cell.angle_alpha   90.00
_cell.angle_beta   90.00
_cell.angle_gamma   90.00
#
_symmetry.space_group_name_H-M   'P 1'
#
loop_
_entity.id
_entity.type
_entity.pdbx_description
1 polymer ?
#
loop_
_entity_poly.entity_id
_entity_poly.type
_entity_poly.pdbx_seq_one_letter_code
_entity_poly.pdbx_strand_id
1 'polypeptide(L)' 'MTKDKEQITVPEAIYSELEGRVSLTQFDDVDAYATYVFEELLSYLGEPDGDTDIANQDELKDRLEALGYIQDD' A
#
# COMPACT_ATOMS: atom_id res chain seq x y z
N MET A 1 -18.23 -15.29 -6.79
CA MET A 1 -17.97 -14.26 -7.82
C MET A 1 -16.53 -14.46 -8.25
N THR A 2 -16.28 -14.87 -9.50
CA THR A 2 -14.92 -14.89 -10.06
C THR A 2 -14.50 -13.43 -10.22
N LYS A 3 -13.62 -12.93 -9.34
CA LYS A 3 -12.98 -11.62 -9.55
C LYS A 3 -12.16 -11.75 -10.83
N ASP A 4 -12.48 -10.97 -11.86
CA ASP A 4 -11.63 -10.84 -13.03
C ASP A 4 -10.22 -10.44 -12.56
N LYS A 5 -9.19 -11.14 -13.07
CA LYS A 5 -7.79 -10.90 -12.72
C LYS A 5 -7.09 -10.26 -13.92
N GLU A 6 -6.39 -9.17 -13.67
CA GLU A 6 -5.47 -8.55 -14.63
C GLU A 6 -4.02 -8.80 -14.20
N GLN A 7 -3.09 -8.82 -15.16
CA GLN A 7 -1.67 -9.04 -14.89
C GLN A 7 -0.90 -7.72 -14.96
N ILE A 8 0.01 -7.51 -14.02
CA ILE A 8 0.95 -6.40 -14.02
C ILE A 8 2.38 -6.95 -14.13
N THR A 9 3.27 -6.18 -14.75
CA THR A 9 4.69 -6.51 -14.83
C THR A 9 5.46 -5.71 -13.78
N VAL A 10 6.26 -6.41 -12.97
CA VAL A 10 7.15 -5.79 -11.98
C VAL A 10 8.61 -6.15 -12.27
N PRO A 11 9.58 -5.35 -11.82
CA PRO A 11 10.98 -5.76 -11.84
C PRO A 11 11.21 -7.07 -11.07
N GLU A 12 12.11 -7.92 -11.59
CA GLU A 12 12.47 -9.22 -10.99
C GLU A 12 12.90 -9.08 -9.52
N ALA A 13 13.59 -7.99 -9.18
CA ALA A 13 14.01 -7.70 -7.81
C ALA A 13 12.81 -7.57 -6.84
N ILE A 14 11.72 -6.93 -7.28
CA ILE A 14 10.51 -6.78 -6.47
C ILE A 14 9.83 -8.14 -6.30
N TYR A 15 9.69 -8.89 -7.39
CA TYR A 15 9.09 -10.23 -7.33
C TYR A 15 9.86 -11.16 -6.38
N SER A 16 11.20 -11.14 -6.45
CA SER A 16 12.06 -11.92 -5.56
C SER A 16 11.88 -11.55 -4.08
N GLU A 17 11.68 -10.26 -3.79
CA GLU A 17 11.39 -9.81 -2.42
C GLU A 17 10.02 -10.32 -1.94
N LEU A 18 9.02 -10.31 -2.82
CA LEU A 18 7.69 -10.86 -2.52
C LEU A 18 7.77 -12.37 -2.25
N GLU A 19 8.46 -13.16 -3.07
CA GLU A 19 8.68 -14.61 -2.83
C GLU A 19 9.37 -14.88 -1.47
N GLY A 20 10.41 -14.10 -1.16
CA GLY A 20 11.11 -14.22 0.11
C GLY A 20 10.20 -13.96 1.31
N ARG A 21 9.29 -12.99 1.18
CA ARG A 21 8.30 -12.64 2.22
C ARG A 21 7.18 -13.68 2.32
N VAL A 22 6.68 -14.22 1.21
CA VAL A 22 5.63 -15.26 1.19
C VAL A 22 6.00 -16.44 2.08
N SER A 23 7.25 -16.89 1.97
CA SER A 23 7.80 -18.02 2.76
C SER A 23 7.76 -17.79 4.28
N LEU A 24 7.59 -16.55 4.73
CA LEU A 24 7.53 -16.16 6.14
C LEU A 24 6.10 -15.85 6.60
N THR A 25 5.10 -16.10 5.76
CA THR A 25 3.69 -15.77 6.00
C THR A 25 2.79 -17.00 5.86
N GLN A 26 1.49 -16.81 6.07
CA GLN A 26 0.47 -17.86 5.91
C GLN A 26 -0.06 -17.99 4.47
N PHE A 27 0.45 -17.19 3.53
CA PHE A 27 -0.03 -17.21 2.15
C PHE A 27 0.60 -18.36 1.36
N ASP A 28 -0.20 -19.03 0.54
CA ASP A 28 0.22 -20.18 -0.25
C ASP A 28 1.05 -19.80 -1.49
N ASP A 29 0.88 -18.58 -1.99
CA ASP A 29 1.52 -18.10 -3.21
C ASP A 29 1.71 -16.57 -3.24
N VAL A 30 2.56 -16.13 -4.17
CA VAL A 30 2.91 -14.71 -4.38
C VAL A 30 1.69 -13.89 -4.77
N ASP A 31 0.78 -14.44 -5.58
CA ASP A 31 -0.43 -13.72 -6.01
C ASP A 31 -1.33 -13.40 -4.81
N ALA A 32 -1.56 -14.35 -3.91
CA ALA A 32 -2.36 -14.16 -2.71
C ALA A 32 -1.72 -13.13 -1.76
N TYR A 33 -0.40 -13.23 -1.54
CA TYR A 33 0.33 -12.27 -0.72
C TYR A 33 0.31 -10.87 -1.32
N ALA A 34 0.63 -10.74 -2.62
CA ALA A 34 0.65 -9.47 -3.31
C ALA A 34 -0.74 -8.82 -3.34
N THR A 35 -1.80 -9.60 -3.56
CA THR A 35 -3.19 -9.12 -3.49
C THR A 35 -3.48 -8.51 -2.12
N TYR A 36 -3.18 -9.23 -1.03
CA TYR A 36 -3.40 -8.72 0.32
C TYR A 36 -2.61 -7.43 0.58
N VAL A 37 -1.32 -7.40 0.23
CA VAL A 37 -0.47 -6.22 0.43
C VAL A 37 -0.99 -5.03 -0.38
N PHE A 38 -1.43 -5.24 -1.61
CA PHE A 38 -2.00 -4.18 -2.44
C PHE A 38 -3.36 -3.70 -1.93
N GLU A 39 -4.24 -4.60 -1.45
CA GLU A 39 -5.51 -4.23 -0.83
C GLU A 39 -5.28 -3.38 0.43
N GLU A 40 -4.34 -3.77 1.30
CA GLU A 40 -3.96 -2.99 2.49
C GLU A 40 -3.34 -1.64 2.12
N LEU A 41 -2.45 -1.62 1.10
CA LEU A 41 -1.82 -0.39 0.64
C LEU A 41 -2.86 0.57 0.03
N LEU A 42 -3.78 0.07 -0.78
CA LEU A 42 -4.86 0.86 -1.37
C LEU A 42 -5.84 1.34 -0.30
N SER A 43 -6.17 0.49 0.68
CA SER A 43 -6.98 0.91 1.84
C SER A 43 -6.28 1.98 2.67
N TYR A 44 -4.97 1.89 2.85
CA TYR A 44 -4.17 2.92 3.53
C TYR A 44 -4.09 4.23 2.74
N LEU A 45 -4.03 4.13 1.40
CA LEU A 45 -4.01 5.29 0.50
C LEU A 45 -5.41 5.91 0.31
N GLY A 46 -6.48 5.19 0.67
CA GLY A 46 -7.87 5.66 0.72
C GLY A 46 -8.68 5.34 -0.53
N GLU A 47 -9.98 5.08 -0.33
CA GLU A 47 -10.96 5.05 -1.43
C GLU A 47 -11.16 6.45 -2.01
N PRO A 48 -11.23 6.61 -3.36
CA PRO A 48 -11.59 7.88 -3.98
C PRO A 48 -13.05 8.31 -3.75
N ASP A 49 -13.90 7.43 -3.19
CA ASP A 49 -15.33 7.68 -2.99
C ASP A 49 -15.76 7.40 -1.54
N GLY A 50 -15.47 8.36 -0.65
CA GLY A 50 -16.23 8.58 0.58
C GLY A 50 -15.68 7.89 1.82
N ASP A 51 -15.22 8.71 2.76
CA ASP A 51 -14.92 8.31 4.15
C ASP A 51 -13.62 7.51 4.37
N THR A 52 -12.55 7.85 3.63
CA THR A 52 -11.24 7.82 4.28
C THR A 52 -10.98 9.23 4.79
N ASP A 53 -11.05 9.41 6.11
CA ASP A 53 -10.48 10.54 6.83
C ASP A 53 -8.96 10.46 6.63
N ILE A 54 -8.51 10.76 5.40
CA ILE A 54 -7.16 11.22 5.14
C ILE A 54 -7.13 12.50 5.95
N ALA A 55 -6.58 12.40 7.17
CA ALA A 55 -6.45 13.49 8.11
C ALA A 55 -6.22 14.76 7.31
N ASN A 56 -7.14 15.74 7.48
CA ASN A 56 -7.19 17.00 6.75
C ASN A 56 -5.78 17.37 6.31
N GLN A 57 -5.56 17.70 5.04
CA GLN A 57 -4.23 17.97 4.52
C GLN A 57 -3.42 18.92 5.43
N ASP A 58 -4.10 19.82 6.14
CA ASP A 58 -3.60 20.64 7.24
C ASP A 58 -3.05 19.86 8.46
N GLU A 59 -3.76 18.85 8.98
CA GLU A 59 -3.29 18.01 10.11
C GLU A 59 -2.09 17.14 9.72
N LEU A 60 -2.07 16.63 8.48
CA LEU A 60 -0.89 15.94 7.95
C LEU A 60 0.29 16.91 7.78
N LYS A 61 0.03 18.14 7.31
CA LYS A 61 1.02 19.22 7.20
C LYS A 61 1.59 19.58 8.58
N ASP A 62 0.75 19.78 9.59
CA ASP A 62 1.15 20.08 10.98
C ASP A 62 2.04 18.99 11.57
N ARG A 63 1.69 17.72 11.34
CA ARG A 63 2.49 16.60 11.82
C ARG A 63 3.86 16.53 11.13
N LEU A 64 3.90 16.80 9.83
CA LEU A 64 5.14 16.79 9.05
C LEU A 64 6.04 17.99 9.41
N GLU A 65 5.46 19.15 9.72
CA GLU A 65 6.18 20.32 10.25
C GLU A 65 6.75 20.05 11.64
N ALA A 66 5.96 19.47 12.55
CA ALA A 66 6.40 19.11 13.90
C ALA A 66 7.55 18.08 13.93
N LEU A 67 7.61 17.23 12.91
CA LEU A 67 8.70 16.26 12.72
C LEU A 67 9.87 16.83 11.90
N GLY A 68 9.75 18.05 11.37
CA GLY A 68 10.80 18.77 10.64
C GLY A 68 11.01 18.31 9.19
N TYR A 69 10.05 17.59 8.61
CA TYR A 69 10.13 17.14 7.21
C TYR A 69 9.80 18.24 6.19
N ILE A 70 9.10 19.27 6.63
CA ILE A 70 8.79 20.47 5.85
C ILE A 70 9.04 21.70 6.72
N GLN A 71 9.55 22.75 6.09
CA GLN A 71 9.71 24.08 6.66
C GLN A 71 8.99 25.04 5.71
N ASP A 72 8.01 25.78 6.23
CA ASP A 72 7.32 26.86 5.50
C ASP A 72 8.30 28.06 5.43
N ASP A 73 8.57 28.58 4.23
CA ASP A 73 9.34 29.83 3.99
C ASP A 73 8.40 31.01 3.80
#